data_AF-A0A926WA78-F1
#
_entry.id   AF-A0A926WA78-F1
#
_cell.length_a   1.000
_cell.length_b   1.000
_cell.length_c   1.000
_cell.angle_alpha   90.00
_cell.angle_beta   90.00
_cell.angle_gamma   90.00
#
_symmetry.space_group_name_H-M   'P 1'
#
loop_
_entity.id
_entity.type
_entity.pdbx_description
1 polymer ?
#
loop_
_entity_poly.entity_id
_entity_poly.type
_entity_poly.pdbx_seq_one_letter_code
_entity_poly.pdbx_strand_id
1 'polypeptide(L)'
;MPNLNSQQEKSLAAFIEALSQQDESLPQGLQQQLHAIGQNLDARAIEIPGIAASLPSLNQAYQNALTHVQEKDQGATLVSTNQDDSSKLRDRAVQIFTDSDPVQAAQHSQFRGIGQIASNPLKRLFGGSRNG
;
A
#
# COMPACT_ATOMS: atom_id res chain seq x y z
N MET A 1 -17.78 15.56 -9.05
CA MET A 1 -17.39 14.50 -8.08
C MET A 1 -16.14 15.00 -7.41
N PRO A 2 -16.09 15.04 -6.07
CA PRO A 2 -14.88 15.51 -5.43
C PRO A 2 -13.80 14.45 -5.69
N ASN A 3 -12.65 14.95 -6.12
CA ASN A 3 -11.55 14.14 -6.62
C ASN A 3 -10.38 14.42 -5.70
N LEU A 4 -9.70 13.37 -5.22
CA LEU A 4 -8.44 13.59 -4.52
C LEU A 4 -7.49 14.33 -5.46
N ASN A 5 -6.76 15.27 -4.88
CA ASN A 5 -5.70 15.96 -5.59
C ASN A 5 -4.49 15.01 -5.68
N SER A 6 -3.64 15.17 -6.70
CA SER A 6 -2.48 14.31 -6.92
C SER A 6 -1.55 14.19 -5.70
N GLN A 7 -1.48 15.23 -4.87
CA GLN A 7 -0.72 15.20 -3.62
C GLN A 7 -1.35 14.31 -2.54
N GLN A 8 -2.68 14.30 -2.44
CA GLN A 8 -3.40 13.43 -1.52
C GLN A 8 -3.29 11.97 -1.95
N GLU A 9 -3.32 11.70 -3.26
CA GLU A 9 -3.14 10.35 -3.81
C GLU A 9 -1.73 9.82 -3.53
N LYS A 10 -0.69 10.65 -3.74
CA LYS A 10 0.69 10.31 -3.39
C LYS A 10 0.86 10.06 -1.89
N SER A 11 0.28 10.92 -1.06
CA SER A 11 0.26 10.75 0.41
C SER A 11 -0.40 9.43 0.78
N LEU A 12 -1.52 9.10 0.15
CA LEU A 12 -2.30 7.92 0.47
C LEU A 12 -1.61 6.63 0.00
N ALA A 13 -0.96 6.64 -1.16
CA ALA A 13 -0.10 5.55 -1.62
C ALA A 13 1.09 5.32 -0.67
N ALA A 14 1.80 6.40 -0.32
CA ALA A 14 2.91 6.36 0.61
C ALA A 14 2.49 5.86 2.00
N PHE A 15 1.29 6.24 2.45
CA PHE A 15 0.75 5.79 3.72
C PHE A 15 0.41 4.31 3.72
N ILE A 16 -0.22 3.79 2.67
CA ILE A 16 -0.47 2.35 2.54
C ILE A 16 0.84 1.56 2.55
N GLU A 17 1.87 2.06 1.86
CA GLU A 17 3.19 1.42 1.85
C GLU A 17 3.89 1.52 3.22
N ALA A 18 3.69 2.63 3.94
CA ALA A 18 4.19 2.77 5.31
C ALA A 18 3.49 1.79 6.27
N LEU A 19 2.17 1.61 6.12
CA LEU A 19 1.40 0.62 6.86
C LEU A 19 1.88 -0.80 6.58
N SER A 20 2.19 -1.13 5.32
CA SER A 20 2.68 -2.47 4.97
C SER A 20 4.09 -2.76 5.50
N GLN A 21 4.87 -1.72 5.77
CA GLN A 21 6.18 -1.82 6.42
C GLN A 21 6.08 -1.87 7.96
N GLN A 22 4.91 -1.64 8.55
CA GLN A 22 4.74 -1.86 9.98
C GLN A 22 4.60 -3.36 10.26
N ASP A 23 5.39 -3.85 11.21
CA ASP A 23 5.26 -5.20 11.77
C ASP A 23 4.19 -5.26 12.87
N GLU A 24 3.95 -4.14 13.56
CA GLU A 24 2.98 -4.04 14.66
C GLU A 24 1.68 -3.39 14.21
N SER A 25 0.56 -3.94 14.72
CA SER A 25 -0.76 -3.34 14.54
C SER A 25 -0.80 -1.92 15.11
N LEU A 26 -1.48 -1.03 14.40
CA LEU A 26 -1.69 0.34 14.88
C LEU A 26 -2.49 0.35 16.19
N PRO A 27 -2.23 1.31 17.09
CA PRO A 27 -3.04 1.48 18.29
C PRO A 27 -4.51 1.74 17.92
N GLN A 28 -5.45 1.22 18.73
CA GLN A 28 -6.89 1.27 18.44
C GLN A 28 -7.40 2.67 18.12
N GLY A 29 -6.87 3.71 18.78
CA GLY A 29 -7.23 5.10 18.48
C GLY A 29 -6.92 5.52 17.03
N LEU A 30 -5.78 5.08 16.50
CA LEU A 30 -5.41 5.34 15.10
C LEU A 30 -6.17 4.46 14.13
N GLN A 31 -6.48 3.20 14.50
CA GLN A 31 -7.33 2.34 13.68
C GLN A 31 -8.73 2.95 13.49
N GLN A 32 -9.34 3.49 14.56
CA GLN A 32 -10.64 4.18 14.48
C GLN A 32 -10.57 5.44 13.61
N GLN A 33 -9.48 6.21 13.72
CA GLN A 33 -9.26 7.38 12.86
C GLN A 33 -9.11 6.98 11.40
N LEU A 34 -8.35 5.92 11.10
CA LEU A 34 -8.22 5.39 9.75
C LEU A 34 -9.54 4.88 9.21
N HIS A 35 -10.30 4.12 9.99
CA HIS A 35 -11.61 3.64 9.58
C HIS A 35 -12.55 4.80 9.24
N ALA A 36 -12.55 5.85 10.06
CA ALA A 36 -13.35 7.04 9.79
C ALA A 36 -12.84 7.86 8.58
N ILE A 37 -11.55 7.77 8.24
CA ILE A 37 -11.01 8.28 6.97
C ILE A 37 -11.46 7.40 5.80
N GLY A 38 -11.37 6.08 5.90
CA GLY A 38 -11.83 5.15 4.86
C GLY A 38 -13.28 5.38 4.46
N GLN A 39 -14.15 5.64 5.43
CA GLN A 39 -15.57 5.97 5.18
C GLN A 39 -15.78 7.32 4.49
N ASN A 40 -14.85 8.27 4.64
CA ASN A 40 -14.95 9.59 4.00
C ASN A 40 -13.59 10.07 3.48
N LEU A 41 -13.02 9.25 2.61
CA LEU A 41 -11.63 9.35 2.20
C LEU A 41 -11.35 10.63 1.41
N ASP A 42 -12.35 11.13 0.70
CA ASP A 42 -12.24 12.36 -0.08
C ASP A 42 -12.13 13.62 0.81
N ALA A 43 -12.96 13.73 1.84
CA ALA A 43 -12.92 14.86 2.76
C ALA A 43 -11.76 14.76 3.77
N ARG A 44 -11.35 13.54 4.12
CA ARG A 44 -10.44 13.28 5.23
C ARG A 44 -9.03 12.83 4.82
N ALA A 45 -8.74 12.68 3.53
CA ALA A 45 -7.39 12.34 3.06
C ALA A 45 -6.32 13.37 3.49
N ILE A 46 -6.72 14.61 3.78
CA ILE A 46 -5.82 15.65 4.33
C ILE A 46 -5.31 15.31 5.74
N GLU A 47 -5.98 14.41 6.47
CA GLU A 47 -5.59 13.99 7.82
C GLU A 47 -4.57 12.85 7.82
N ILE A 48 -4.37 12.16 6.68
CA ILE A 48 -3.43 11.02 6.55
C ILE A 48 -2.00 11.38 7.00
N PRO A 49 -1.40 12.52 6.59
CA PRO A 49 -0.07 12.91 7.07
C PRO A 49 -0.04 13.16 8.58
N GLY A 50 -1.13 13.66 9.16
CA GLY A 50 -1.25 13.87 10.61
C GLY A 50 -1.28 12.56 11.40
N ILE A 51 -1.93 11.53 10.84
CA ILE A 51 -1.90 10.18 11.41
C ILE A 51 -0.51 9.57 11.30
N ALA A 52 0.15 9.71 10.14
CA ALA A 52 1.52 9.24 9.97
C ALA A 52 2.44 9.88 11.03
N ALA A 53 2.32 11.19 11.24
CA ALA A 53 3.09 11.93 12.24
C ALA A 53 2.77 11.56 13.70
N SER A 54 1.64 10.87 13.95
CA SER A 54 1.24 10.46 15.30
C SER A 54 2.13 9.34 15.85
N LEU A 55 2.84 8.60 14.99
CA LEU A 55 3.81 7.58 15.39
C LEU A 55 5.15 7.83 14.69
N PRO A 56 6.28 7.90 15.42
CA PRO A 56 7.58 8.17 14.81
C PRO A 56 7.99 7.11 13.78
N SER A 57 7.74 5.83 14.06
CA SER A 57 8.03 4.71 13.15
C SER A 57 7.22 4.81 11.85
N LEU A 58 5.93 5.14 11.97
CA LEU A 58 5.03 5.30 10.83
C LEU A 58 5.38 6.54 10.02
N ASN A 59 5.71 7.66 10.67
CA ASN A 59 6.12 8.90 10.02
C ASN A 59 7.40 8.70 9.19
N GLN A 60 8.38 7.96 9.73
CA GLN A 60 9.62 7.69 9.01
C GLN A 60 9.37 6.79 7.79
N ALA A 61 8.58 5.73 7.96
CA ALA A 61 8.19 4.85 6.84
C ALA A 61 7.39 5.62 5.78
N TYR A 62 6.48 6.49 6.21
CA TYR A 62 5.68 7.36 5.35
C TYR A 62 6.53 8.32 4.53
N GLN A 63 7.47 9.03 5.15
CA GLN A 63 8.35 9.95 4.42
C GLN A 63 9.27 9.21 3.43
N ASN A 64 9.73 8.02 3.80
CA ASN A 64 10.54 7.19 2.91
C ASN A 64 9.72 6.73 1.69
N ALA A 65 8.52 6.19 1.93
CA ALA A 65 7.59 5.80 0.88
C ALA A 65 7.16 6.98 -0.01
N LEU A 66 6.93 8.17 0.57
CA LEU A 66 6.59 9.37 -0.18
C LEU A 66 7.69 9.78 -1.16
N THR A 67 8.95 9.68 -0.71
CA THR A 67 10.14 9.94 -1.54
C THR A 67 10.20 8.91 -2.68
N HIS A 68 10.01 7.63 -2.38
CA HIS A 68 10.01 6.55 -3.37
C HIS A 68 8.90 6.70 -4.43
N VAL A 69 7.69 7.06 -4.00
CA VAL A 69 6.54 7.33 -4.89
C VAL A 69 6.84 8.54 -5.79
N GLN A 70 7.51 9.56 -5.27
CA GLN A 70 7.88 10.74 -6.03
C GLN A 70 8.98 10.43 -7.08
N GLU A 71 9.94 9.57 -6.76
CA GLU A 71 10.97 9.10 -7.70
C GLU A 71 10.39 8.21 -8.81
N LYS A 72 9.44 7.32 -8.49
CA LYS A 72 8.74 6.50 -9.49
C LYS A 72 7.94 7.34 -10.50
N ASP A 73 7.32 8.42 -10.04
CA ASP A 73 6.55 9.35 -10.87
C ASP A 73 7.45 10.15 -11.82
N GLN A 74 8.70 10.44 -11.43
CA GLN A 74 9.67 11.17 -12.25
C GLN A 74 10.35 10.28 -13.33
N GLY A 75 10.44 8.97 -13.10
CA GLY A 75 11.05 8.02 -14.05
C GLY A 75 10.09 7.49 -15.12
N ALA A 76 8.77 7.56 -14.89
CA ALA A 76 7.76 6.95 -15.75
C ALA A 76 6.93 7.99 -16.50
N THR A 77 7.52 8.65 -17.50
CA THR A 77 6.77 9.42 -18.51
C THR A 77 5.98 8.47 -19.41
N LEU A 78 4.89 7.89 -18.92
CA LEU A 78 3.88 7.17 -19.71
C LEU A 78 2.49 7.63 -19.29
N VAL A 79 2.05 8.71 -19.92
CA VAL A 79 0.76 9.39 -19.69
C VAL A 79 -0.39 8.57 -20.32
N SER A 80 -0.79 7.42 -19.75
CA SER A 80 -2.02 6.74 -20.22
C SER A 80 -2.74 5.79 -19.24
N THR A 81 -2.30 5.60 -17.99
CA THR A 81 -3.03 4.74 -17.02
C THR A 81 -3.40 5.41 -15.69
N ASN A 82 -2.98 6.67 -15.48
CA ASN A 82 -3.08 7.33 -14.18
C ASN A 82 -4.50 7.40 -13.57
N GLN A 83 -5.57 7.55 -14.37
CA GLN A 83 -6.94 7.61 -13.82
C GLN A 83 -7.47 6.26 -13.32
N ASP A 84 -7.08 5.17 -13.99
CA ASP A 84 -7.43 3.81 -13.58
C ASP A 84 -6.66 3.42 -12.31
N ASP A 85 -5.39 3.81 -12.24
CA ASP A 85 -4.53 3.58 -11.07
C ASP A 85 -5.01 4.37 -9.85
N SER A 86 -5.42 5.63 -10.04
CA SER A 86 -6.04 6.48 -9.00
C SER A 86 -7.30 5.86 -8.41
N SER A 87 -8.21 5.36 -9.25
CA SER A 87 -9.48 4.78 -8.81
C SER A 87 -9.25 3.49 -8.02
N LYS A 88 -8.32 2.65 -8.49
CA LYS A 88 -7.91 1.41 -7.81
C LYS A 88 -7.19 1.70 -6.50
N LEU A 89 -6.34 2.72 -6.46
CA LEU A 89 -5.65 3.15 -5.24
C LEU A 89 -6.66 3.56 -4.18
N ARG A 90 -7.68 4.35 -4.56
CA ARG A 90 -8.73 4.82 -3.65
C ARG A 90 -9.57 3.66 -3.12
N ASP A 91 -10.04 2.77 -3.99
CA ASP A 91 -10.82 1.59 -3.59
C ASP A 91 -10.03 0.71 -2.61
N ARG A 92 -8.76 0.46 -2.94
CA ARG A 92 -7.82 -0.27 -2.08
C ARG A 92 -7.59 0.43 -0.74
N ALA A 93 -7.47 1.75 -0.73
CA ALA A 93 -7.29 2.53 0.49
C ALA A 93 -8.51 2.47 1.39
N VAL A 94 -9.70 2.61 0.82
CA VAL A 94 -10.96 2.44 1.55
C VAL A 94 -10.99 1.06 2.18
N GLN A 95 -10.75 0.00 1.39
CA GLN A 95 -10.73 -1.38 1.89
C GLN A 95 -9.75 -1.55 3.06
N ILE A 96 -8.50 -1.12 2.91
CA ILE A 96 -7.46 -1.23 3.94
C ILE A 96 -7.85 -0.46 5.21
N PHE A 97 -8.34 0.77 5.06
CA PHE A 97 -8.67 1.62 6.19
C PHE A 97 -9.94 1.16 6.93
N THR A 98 -10.91 0.58 6.22
CA THR A 98 -12.12 0.00 6.81
C THR A 98 -11.92 -1.40 7.39
N ASP A 99 -10.74 -1.98 7.22
CA ASP A 99 -10.44 -3.31 7.75
C ASP A 99 -10.24 -3.28 9.27
N SER A 100 -10.37 -4.47 9.89
CA SER A 100 -10.14 -4.64 11.31
C SER A 100 -8.66 -4.49 11.68
N ASP A 101 -7.76 -4.83 10.76
CA ASP A 101 -6.33 -4.56 10.89
C ASP A 101 -5.77 -3.92 9.61
N PRO A 102 -5.64 -2.58 9.56
CA PRO A 102 -5.17 -1.87 8.37
C PRO A 102 -3.72 -2.21 8.00
N VAL A 103 -2.91 -2.67 8.96
CA VAL A 103 -1.51 -3.06 8.71
C VAL A 103 -1.49 -4.38 7.95
N GLN A 104 -2.21 -5.39 8.43
CA GLN A 104 -2.36 -6.67 7.72
C GLN A 104 -3.05 -6.50 6.37
N ALA A 105 -4.09 -5.67 6.29
CA ALA A 105 -4.77 -5.41 5.02
C ALA A 105 -3.84 -4.74 3.99
N ALA A 106 -2.99 -3.80 4.43
CA ALA A 106 -1.98 -3.18 3.57
C ALA A 106 -0.91 -4.18 3.10
N GLN A 107 -0.39 -5.00 4.01
CA GLN A 107 0.55 -6.08 3.69
C GLN A 107 -0.04 -7.05 2.66
N HIS A 108 -1.25 -7.58 2.92
CA HIS A 108 -1.92 -8.54 2.05
C HIS A 108 -2.20 -7.96 0.66
N SER A 109 -2.52 -6.68 0.61
CA SER A 109 -2.73 -5.95 -0.63
C SER A 109 -1.43 -5.73 -1.42
N GLN A 110 -0.26 -5.72 -0.78
CA GLN A 110 1.04 -5.60 -1.43
C GLN A 110 1.49 -6.94 -2.04
N PHE A 111 1.20 -8.05 -1.35
CA PHE A 111 1.45 -9.41 -1.86
C PHE A 111 0.63 -9.76 -3.12
N ARG A 112 -0.53 -9.13 -3.33
CA ARG A 112 -1.32 -9.34 -4.55
C ARG A 112 -0.65 -8.77 -5.82
N GLY A 113 0.31 -7.86 -5.68
CA GLY A 113 1.12 -7.32 -6.78
C GLY A 113 2.33 -8.18 -7.18
N ILE A 114 2.76 -9.11 -6.31
CA ILE A 114 3.88 -10.05 -6.57
C ILE A 114 3.33 -11.47 -6.81
N GLY A 115 2.14 -11.56 -7.43
CA GLY A 115 1.44 -12.80 -7.75
C GLY A 115 1.59 -13.26 -9.20
N GLN A 116 2.52 -12.69 -9.98
CA GLN A 116 2.94 -13.25 -11.28
C GLN A 116 4.38 -13.79 -11.24
N ILE A 117 4.86 -14.20 -10.08
CA ILE A 117 5.96 -15.16 -10.07
C ILE A 117 5.33 -16.48 -10.49
N ALA A 118 5.58 -16.87 -11.74
CA ALA A 118 5.41 -18.22 -12.22
C ALA A 118 6.01 -19.16 -11.16
N SER A 119 5.13 -19.72 -10.33
CA SER A 119 5.46 -20.84 -9.46
C SER A 119 5.70 -22.01 -10.39
N ASN A 120 6.91 -22.10 -10.93
CA ASN A 120 7.39 -23.29 -11.59
C ASN A 120 8.32 -23.98 -10.60
N PRO A 121 7.77 -24.79 -9.66
CA PRO A 121 8.61 -25.53 -8.75
C PRO A 121 9.42 -26.54 -9.56
N LEU A 122 10.75 -26.35 -9.57
CA LEU A 122 11.69 -27.42 -9.87
C LEU A 122 11.37 -28.60 -8.95
N LYS A 123 10.64 -29.61 -9.47
CA LYS A 123 10.50 -30.92 -8.84
C LYS A 123 9.98 -31.97 -9.81
N ARG A 124 10.91 -32.62 -10.51
CA ARG A 124 10.91 -34.01 -11.06
C ARG A 124 12.08 -34.08 -12.05
N LEU A 125 13.19 -34.79 -11.88
CA LEU A 125 13.64 -35.84 -10.99
C LEU A 125 15.18 -35.78 -10.97
N PHE A 126 15.80 -35.62 -9.80
CA PHE A 126 17.14 -36.20 -9.56
C PHE A 126 16.90 -37.53 -8.85
N GLY A 127 17.37 -38.60 -9.47
CA GLY A 127 17.36 -39.98 -9.01
C GLY A 127 17.67 -40.80 -10.26
N GLY A 128 18.88 -41.29 -10.51
CA GLY A 128 19.81 -41.90 -9.59
C GLY A 128 20.01 -43.34 -10.07
N SER A 129 21.26 -43.69 -10.34
CA SER A 129 21.78 -45.07 -10.43
C SER A 129 21.71 -45.85 -11.76
N ARG A 130 22.90 -45.96 -12.37
CA ARG A 130 23.75 -47.18 -12.45
C ARG A 130 23.46 -48.23 -13.56
N ASN A 131 24.57 -48.54 -14.26
CA ASN A 131 25.07 -49.87 -14.67
C ASN A 131 24.68 -50.44 -16.05
N GLY A 132 25.70 -50.92 -16.79
CA GLY A 132 25.58 -51.81 -17.94
C GLY A 132 26.42 -51.37 -19.13
#